data_AF-A0A3M5U8B5-F1
#
_entry.id   AF-A0A3M5U8B5-F1
#
_cell.length_a   1.000
_cell.length_b   1.000
_cell.length_c   1.000
_cell.angle_alpha   90.00
_cell.angle_beta   90.00
_cell.angle_gamma   90.00
#
_symmetry.space_group_name_H-M   'P 1'
#
loop_
_entity.id
_entity.type
_entity.pdbx_description
1 polymer ?
#
loop_
_entity_poly.entity_id
_entity_poly.type
_entity_poly.pdbx_seq_one_letter_code
_entity_poly.pdbx_strand_id
1 'polypeptide(L)'
;ARLPNADKRVALILANYPTRDGRIGNGVGLDTPAATLNILRAMQAEGYPLAQLPDSGTELIQQLLGGVTNDLDSIDQRPCQQSMALDEYLTAFNELPLENRDAVTARWGAPDADPMFRSGRMMIA
;
A
#
# COMPACT_ATOMS: atom_id res chain seq x y z
N ALA A 1 -25.50 3.65 -10.59
CA ALA A 1 -25.80 4.89 -9.83
C ALA A 1 -24.51 5.45 -9.25
N ARG A 2 -24.38 6.78 -9.10
CA ARG A 2 -23.19 7.40 -8.47
C ARG A 2 -23.32 7.30 -6.95
N LEU A 3 -22.31 6.76 -6.28
CA LEU A 3 -22.31 6.67 -4.82
C LEU A 3 -22.17 8.06 -4.17
N PRO A 4 -22.87 8.34 -3.04
CA PRO A 4 -22.59 9.48 -2.18
C PRO A 4 -21.13 9.50 -1.68
N ASN A 5 -20.58 10.68 -1.35
CA ASN A 5 -19.19 10.79 -0.87
C ASN A 5 -18.92 9.95 0.39
N ALA A 6 -19.88 9.91 1.32
CA ALA A 6 -19.80 9.14 2.56
C ALA A 6 -19.64 7.62 2.35
N ASP A 7 -20.07 7.12 1.18
CA ASP A 7 -20.03 5.68 0.85
C ASP A 7 -18.82 5.31 -0.01
N LYS A 8 -18.02 6.29 -0.45
CA LYS A 8 -16.84 6.03 -1.27
C LYS A 8 -15.68 5.51 -0.41
N ARG A 9 -14.91 4.60 -0.98
CA ARG A 9 -13.62 4.13 -0.48
C ARG A 9 -12.58 4.45 -1.54
N VAL A 10 -11.61 5.29 -1.20
CA VAL A 10 -10.60 5.82 -2.12
C VAL A 10 -9.22 5.45 -1.57
N ALA A 11 -8.37 4.90 -2.42
CA ALA A 11 -6.97 4.64 -2.08
C ALA A 11 -6.09 5.75 -2.67
N LEU A 12 -5.18 6.30 -1.86
CA LEU A 12 -4.09 7.16 -2.32
C LEU A 12 -2.80 6.33 -2.27
N ILE A 13 -2.22 6.03 -3.44
CA ILE A 13 -1.02 5.20 -3.54
C ILE A 13 0.21 6.08 -3.67
N LEU A 14 1.16 5.95 -2.74
CA LEU A 14 2.40 6.73 -2.73
C LEU A 14 3.54 5.91 -3.32
N ALA A 15 4.32 6.52 -4.21
CA ALA A 15 5.47 5.86 -4.79
C ALA A 15 6.58 5.67 -3.74
N ASN A 16 7.20 4.49 -3.75
CA ASN A 16 8.36 4.16 -2.92
C ASN A 16 9.44 3.52 -3.81
N TYR A 17 9.93 4.31 -4.77
CA TYR A 17 11.03 3.90 -5.65
C TYR A 17 12.22 4.88 -5.55
N PRO A 18 13.46 4.38 -5.37
CA PRO A 18 13.80 2.99 -4.99
C PRO A 18 13.22 2.62 -3.62
N THR A 19 13.13 1.33 -3.29
CA THR A 19 12.31 0.77 -2.18
C THR A 19 12.77 1.09 -0.76
N ARG A 20 13.78 1.97 -0.61
CA ARG A 20 14.25 2.41 0.71
C ARG A 20 13.27 3.40 1.33
N ASP A 21 13.11 3.32 2.64
CA ASP A 21 12.19 4.18 3.40
C ASP A 21 12.44 5.69 3.21
N GLY A 22 13.69 6.10 3.03
CA GLY A 22 14.05 7.49 2.73
C GLY A 22 13.50 8.01 1.39
N ARG A 23 12.76 7.19 0.64
CA ARG A 23 12.14 7.50 -0.65
C ARG A 23 10.62 7.29 -0.65
N ILE A 24 9.98 7.11 0.50
CA ILE A 24 8.50 7.07 0.56
C ILE A 24 7.94 8.41 0.10
N GLY A 25 6.93 8.36 -0.76
CA GLY A 25 6.32 9.54 -1.35
C GLY A 25 7.25 10.27 -2.32
N ASN A 26 8.17 9.57 -2.99
CA ASN A 26 9.06 10.20 -3.97
C ASN A 26 8.25 10.84 -5.11
N GLY A 27 8.34 12.16 -5.26
CA GLY A 27 7.68 12.94 -6.29
C GLY A 27 8.58 14.10 -6.72
N VAL A 28 9.04 14.11 -7.98
CA VAL A 28 9.97 15.14 -8.45
C VAL A 28 9.27 16.49 -8.49
N GLY A 29 9.80 17.46 -7.73
CA GLY A 29 9.26 18.82 -7.66
C GLY A 29 7.96 18.95 -6.86
N LEU A 30 7.54 17.89 -6.14
CA LEU A 30 6.34 17.87 -5.32
C LEU A 30 6.67 17.53 -3.87
N ASP A 31 6.14 18.31 -2.94
CA ASP A 31 6.05 17.89 -1.54
C ASP A 31 4.89 16.89 -1.40
N THR A 32 5.15 15.62 -1.74
CA THR A 32 4.13 14.55 -1.74
C THR A 32 3.47 14.36 -0.38
N PRO A 33 4.18 14.38 0.77
CA PRO A 33 3.53 14.32 2.07
C PRO A 33 2.52 15.46 2.30
N ALA A 34 2.92 16.71 2.03
CA ALA A 34 2.02 17.85 2.20
C ALA A 34 0.86 17.81 1.19
N ALA A 35 1.12 17.44 -0.06
CA ALA A 35 0.09 17.33 -1.10
C ALA A 35 -0.94 16.24 -0.75
N THR A 36 -0.50 15.09 -0.25
CA THR A 36 -1.39 14.00 0.19
C THR A 36 -2.29 14.47 1.32
N LEU A 37 -1.73 15.17 2.32
CA LEU A 37 -2.52 15.70 3.42
C LEU A 37 -3.52 16.77 2.97
N ASN A 38 -3.16 17.61 1.98
CA ASN A 38 -4.07 18.58 1.40
C ASN A 38 -5.24 17.92 0.67
N ILE A 39 -4.99 16.82 -0.05
CA ILE A 39 -6.05 16.01 -0.68
C ILE A 39 -6.98 15.42 0.38
N LEU A 40 -6.43 14.83 1.44
CA LEU A 40 -7.22 14.23 2.53
C LEU A 40 -8.09 15.28 3.24
N ARG A 41 -7.56 16.49 3.50
CA ARG A 41 -8.33 17.61 4.07
C ARG A 41 -9.46 18.06 3.15
N ALA A 42 -9.21 18.16 1.84
CA ALA A 42 -10.24 18.50 0.87
C ALA A 42 -11.34 17.41 0.80
N MET A 43 -10.96 16.13 0.82
CA MET A 43 -11.91 15.02 0.88
C MET A 43 -12.74 15.04 2.18
N GLN A 44 -12.12 15.33 3.32
CA GLN A 44 -12.83 15.44 4.59
C GLN A 44 -13.89 16.56 4.55
N ALA A 45 -13.53 17.72 3.99
CA ALA A 45 -14.46 18.84 3.82
C ALA A 45 -15.66 18.50 2.91
N GLU A 46 -15.46 17.60 1.94
CA GLU A 46 -16.49 17.09 1.04
C GLU A 46 -17.30 15.90 1.61
N GLY A 47 -17.09 15.54 2.87
CA GLY A 47 -17.86 14.50 3.57
C GLY A 47 -17.44 13.06 3.25
N TYR A 48 -16.19 12.84 2.82
CA TYR A 48 -15.64 11.49 2.72
C TYR A 48 -15.38 10.90 4.12
N PRO A 49 -15.52 9.57 4.29
CA PRO A 49 -15.45 8.90 5.60
C PRO A 49 -14.00 8.70 6.05
N LEU A 50 -13.32 9.77 6.43
CA LEU A 50 -11.95 9.77 6.91
C LEU A 50 -11.90 9.79 8.44
N ALA A 51 -10.95 9.04 9.01
CA ALA A 51 -10.59 9.13 10.43
C ALA A 51 -9.87 10.46 10.73
N GLN A 52 -9.39 10.62 11.96
CA GLN A 52 -8.54 11.75 12.32
C GLN A 52 -7.30 11.80 11.42
N LEU A 53 -7.06 12.96 10.82
CA LEU A 53 -5.89 13.19 9.97
C LEU A 53 -4.69 13.61 10.82
N PRO A 54 -3.45 13.27 10.42
CA PRO A 54 -2.24 13.78 11.07
C PRO A 54 -2.13 15.30 10.89
N ASP A 55 -1.37 15.94 11.79
CA ASP A 55 -1.23 17.39 11.81
C ASP A 55 -0.31 17.90 10.69
N SER A 56 0.62 17.05 10.24
CA SER A 56 1.62 17.39 9.24
C SER A 56 1.90 16.25 8.25
N GLY A 57 2.47 16.61 7.09
CA GLY A 57 2.99 15.62 6.13
C GLY A 57 4.09 14.76 6.74
N THR A 58 4.92 15.32 7.64
CA THR A 58 5.93 14.54 8.37
C THR A 58 5.30 13.45 9.23
N GLU A 59 4.27 13.80 9.98
CA GLU A 59 3.56 12.83 10.83
C GLU A 59 2.85 11.75 9.99
N LEU A 60 2.29 12.13 8.83
CA LEU A 60 1.75 11.17 7.86
C LEU A 60 2.81 10.13 7.45
N ILE A 61 4.02 10.58 7.08
CA ILE A 61 5.10 9.67 6.70
C ILE A 61 5.57 8.83 7.88
N GLN A 62 5.65 9.39 9.09
CA GLN A 62 5.99 8.64 10.30
C GLN A 62 4.98 7.53 10.60
N GLN A 63 3.69 7.79 10.42
CA GLN A 63 2.65 6.78 10.58
C GLN A 63 2.79 5.65 9.55
N LEU A 64 3.09 5.98 8.28
CA LEU A 64 3.35 4.97 7.23
C LEU A 64 4.59 4.12 7.54
N LEU A 65 5.69 4.76 7.98
CA LEU A 65 6.93 4.08 8.38
C LEU A 65 6.78 3.20 9.63
N GLY A 66 5.70 3.35 10.38
CA GLY A 66 5.36 2.49 11.52
C GLY A 66 4.89 1.09 11.10
N GLY A 67 4.52 0.89 9.83
CA GLY A 67 4.11 -0.40 9.26
C GLY A 67 5.15 -0.97 8.29
N VAL A 68 4.90 -2.18 7.78
CA VAL A 68 5.70 -2.73 6.67
C VAL A 68 5.68 -1.78 5.47
N THR A 69 6.83 -1.67 4.81
CA THR A 69 7.03 -0.89 3.58
C THR A 69 7.63 -1.80 2.51
N ASN A 70 8.08 -1.25 1.37
CA ASN A 70 8.83 -2.04 0.40
C ASN A 70 10.31 -2.24 0.81
N ASP A 71 10.74 -1.74 1.99
CA ASP A 71 12.09 -1.94 2.51
C ASP A 71 12.21 -3.31 3.20
N LEU A 72 12.65 -4.31 2.42
CA LEU A 72 12.75 -5.71 2.83
C LEU A 72 13.64 -5.92 4.06
N ASP A 73 14.64 -5.07 4.29
CA ASP A 73 15.55 -5.19 5.44
C ASP A 73 14.83 -4.92 6.79
N SER A 74 13.66 -4.29 6.75
CA SER A 74 12.88 -3.88 7.93
C SER A 74 11.62 -4.71 8.17
N ILE A 75 11.25 -5.60 7.25
CA ILE A 75 9.92 -6.20 7.19
C ILE A 75 9.58 -7.07 8.40
N ASP A 76 10.57 -7.78 8.93
CA ASP A 76 10.43 -8.63 10.12
C ASP A 76 10.26 -7.84 11.42
N GLN A 77 10.65 -6.57 11.41
CA GLN A 77 10.64 -5.71 12.60
C GLN A 77 9.35 -4.88 12.70
N ARG A 78 8.54 -4.87 11.64
CA ARG A 78 7.38 -3.98 11.54
C ARG A 78 6.04 -4.74 11.54
N PRO A 79 5.03 -4.18 12.23
CA PRO A 79 3.69 -4.71 12.14
C PRO A 79 3.15 -4.55 10.72
N CYS A 80 2.39 -5.54 10.26
CA CYS A 80 1.67 -5.46 9.01
C CYS A 80 0.20 -5.20 9.31
N GLN A 81 -0.32 -4.06 8.85
CA GLN A 81 -1.68 -3.62 9.15
C GLN A 81 -2.71 -4.23 8.19
N GLN A 82 -2.30 -4.64 6.99
CA GLN A 82 -3.16 -5.16 5.94
C GLN A 82 -2.48 -6.33 5.23
N SER A 83 -3.21 -7.42 5.00
CA SER A 83 -2.67 -8.60 4.31
C SER A 83 -3.78 -9.40 3.66
N MET A 84 -3.44 -10.13 2.60
CA MET A 84 -4.33 -11.04 1.88
C MET A 84 -4.00 -12.48 2.26
N ALA A 85 -5.00 -13.35 2.44
CA ALA A 85 -4.71 -14.77 2.67
C ALA A 85 -4.11 -15.39 1.40
N LEU A 86 -3.21 -16.36 1.55
CA LEU A 86 -2.54 -16.97 0.39
C LEU A 86 -3.53 -17.66 -0.56
N ASP A 87 -4.56 -18.31 -0.03
CA ASP A 87 -5.62 -18.96 -0.81
C ASP A 87 -6.48 -17.95 -1.58
N GLU A 88 -6.80 -16.81 -0.98
CA GLU A 88 -7.46 -15.68 -1.67
C GLU A 88 -6.57 -15.15 -2.80
N TYR A 89 -5.27 -14.94 -2.53
CA TYR A 89 -4.31 -14.50 -3.55
C TYR A 89 -4.25 -15.51 -4.70
N LEU A 90 -4.12 -16.81 -4.40
CA LEU A 90 -4.04 -17.85 -5.42
C LEU A 90 -5.32 -17.96 -6.23
N THR A 91 -6.49 -17.77 -5.60
CA THR A 91 -7.78 -17.72 -6.30
C THR A 91 -7.75 -16.61 -7.34
N ALA A 92 -7.40 -15.38 -6.95
CA ALA A 92 -7.30 -14.24 -7.88
C ALA A 92 -6.19 -14.41 -8.93
N PHE A 93 -5.02 -14.90 -8.53
CA PHE A 93 -3.88 -15.12 -9.44
C PHE A 93 -4.20 -16.16 -10.51
N ASN A 94 -5.00 -17.18 -10.18
CA ASN A 94 -5.41 -18.23 -11.11
C ASN A 94 -6.46 -17.76 -12.14
N GLU A 95 -7.10 -16.61 -11.93
CA GLU A 95 -7.99 -15.98 -12.93
C GLU A 95 -7.20 -15.31 -14.07
N LEU A 96 -5.90 -15.04 -13.88
CA LEU A 96 -5.04 -14.50 -14.92
C LEU A 96 -4.76 -15.53 -16.02
N PRO A 97 -4.54 -15.10 -17.27
CA PRO A 97 -4.10 -15.99 -18.34
C PRO A 97 -2.84 -16.77 -17.96
N LEU A 98 -2.73 -18.01 -18.45
CA LEU A 98 -1.63 -18.92 -18.13
C LEU A 98 -0.27 -18.28 -18.41
N GLU A 99 -0.13 -17.59 -19.54
CA GLU A 99 1.13 -16.93 -19.93
C GLU A 99 1.58 -15.86 -18.91
N ASN A 100 0.65 -15.12 -18.31
CA ASN A 100 0.95 -14.13 -17.28
C ASN A 100 1.40 -14.81 -15.98
N ARG A 101 0.73 -15.91 -15.61
CA ARG A 101 1.07 -16.67 -14.40
C ARG A 101 2.47 -17.27 -14.51
N ASP A 102 2.76 -17.91 -15.64
CA ASP A 102 4.05 -18.52 -15.93
C ASP A 102 5.17 -17.46 -15.91
N ALA A 103 4.94 -16.29 -16.53
CA ALA A 103 5.92 -15.21 -16.54
C ALA A 103 6.21 -14.66 -15.13
N VAL A 104 5.18 -14.47 -14.30
CA VAL A 104 5.34 -14.01 -12.91
C VAL A 104 6.09 -15.05 -12.09
N THR A 105 5.67 -16.32 -12.13
CA THR A 105 6.31 -17.41 -11.37
C THR A 105 7.74 -17.67 -11.83
N ALA A 106 8.04 -17.58 -13.12
CA ALA A 106 9.40 -17.73 -13.63
C ALA A 106 10.33 -16.61 -13.14
N ARG A 107 9.82 -15.38 -12.97
CA ARG A 107 10.61 -14.23 -12.53
C ARG A 107 10.80 -14.14 -11.02
N TRP A 108 9.74 -14.44 -10.27
CA TRP A 108 9.65 -14.17 -8.83
C TRP A 108 9.51 -15.42 -7.97
N GLY A 109 9.28 -16.59 -8.57
CA GLY A 109 9.08 -17.84 -7.85
C GLY A 109 7.64 -18.05 -7.38
N ALA A 110 7.49 -18.97 -6.43
CA ALA A 110 6.20 -19.27 -5.83
C ALA A 110 5.80 -18.16 -4.83
N PRO A 111 4.49 -17.84 -4.70
CA PRO A 111 4.03 -16.76 -3.82
C PRO A 111 4.37 -16.95 -2.33
N ASP A 112 4.48 -18.19 -1.87
CA ASP A 112 4.87 -18.55 -0.51
C ASP A 112 6.39 -18.45 -0.24
N ALA A 113 7.17 -18.23 -1.31
CA ALA A 113 8.60 -17.90 -1.22
C ALA A 113 8.86 -16.38 -1.27
N ASP A 114 7.82 -15.55 -1.41
CA ASP A 114 7.95 -14.09 -1.47
C ASP A 114 8.45 -13.53 -0.12
N PRO A 115 9.38 -12.56 -0.09
CA PRO A 115 9.83 -11.93 1.14
C PRO A 115 8.70 -11.27 1.96
N MET A 116 7.61 -10.89 1.31
CA MET A 116 6.42 -10.32 1.93
C MET A 116 5.39 -11.37 2.34
N PHE A 117 5.69 -12.66 2.22
CA PHE A 117 4.87 -13.75 2.75
C PHE A 117 5.20 -14.01 4.23
N ARG A 118 4.19 -13.93 5.10
CA ARG A 118 4.34 -14.22 6.53
C ARG A 118 3.10 -14.89 7.09
N SER A 119 3.29 -16.07 7.71
CA SER A 119 2.22 -16.82 8.40
C SER A 119 0.98 -17.11 7.53
N GLY A 120 1.18 -17.56 6.28
CA GLY A 120 0.08 -17.90 5.37
C GLY A 120 -0.60 -16.69 4.70
N ARG A 121 0.00 -15.50 4.81
CA ARG A 121 -0.57 -14.25 4.29
C ARG A 121 0.45 -13.44 3.50
N MET A 122 0.00 -12.83 2.41
CA MET A 122 0.74 -11.85 1.62
C MET A 122 0.57 -10.47 2.28
N MET A 123 1.67 -9.88 2.75
CA MET A 123 1.65 -8.55 3.38
C MET A 123 1.41 -7.44 2.34
N ILE A 124 0.66 -6.41 2.72
CA ILE A 124 0.40 -5.23 1.89
C ILE A 124 1.05 -4.03 2.59
N ALA A 125 1.95 -3.36 1.87
CA ALA A 125 2.63 -2.13 2.28
C ALA A 125 1.89 -0.89 1.76
#